data_AF-A0A2E7URN7-F1
#
_entry.id   AF-A0A2E7URN7-F1
#
_cell.length_a   1.000
_cell.length_b   1.000
_cell.length_c   1.000
_cell.angle_alpha   90.00
_cell.angle_beta   90.00
_cell.angle_gamma   90.00
#
_symmetry.space_group_name_H-M   'P 1'
#
loop_
_entity.id
_entity.type
_entity.pdbx_description
1 polymer ?
#
loop_
_entity_poly.entity_id
_entity_poly.type
_entity_poly.pdbx_seq_one_letter_code
_entity_poly.pdbx_strand_id
1 'polypeptide(L)'
;MHTRHRVALLTALATATVGCTPTVKPVGMDVDAMSWDRVDAHVDLRATNPWPIDLTVMRVDYTVHVGEDAVASGTITEPNTIPARGRLEVPLPVTVDTQAALQALSTPTDAGTTGAVLSGTVTVDTPLGPTTLPIELGRDLPVLEEPRLKRPWTRVEQIDLARGTVDLVVGFKVVNPNGLALSARRVDYGVSLSGIPVVKGQKPRLDLAAGAPSAVELPVHLDVSAVGRGLLKAIESGRVAGAVWLDGMVQTPWEPIRLDLRRSGTIRVWD
;
A
#
# COMPACT_ATOMS: atom_id res chain seq x y z
N MET A 1 -10.51 -78.30 -20.28
CA MET A 1 -10.89 -77.00 -20.88
C MET A 1 -10.67 -75.91 -19.86
N HIS A 2 -9.59 -75.14 -19.95
CA HIS A 2 -9.44 -73.88 -19.22
C HIS A 2 -8.69 -72.88 -20.07
N THR A 3 -9.45 -71.96 -20.65
CA THR A 3 -9.01 -70.87 -21.50
C THR A 3 -8.40 -69.78 -20.62
N ARG A 4 -7.11 -69.47 -20.80
CA ARG A 4 -6.46 -68.34 -20.14
C ARG A 4 -6.73 -67.07 -20.95
N HIS A 5 -7.54 -66.16 -20.43
CA HIS A 5 -7.67 -64.81 -20.97
C HIS A 5 -6.42 -64.00 -20.60
N ARG A 6 -5.66 -63.58 -21.61
CA ARG A 6 -4.63 -62.55 -21.49
C ARG A 6 -5.33 -61.19 -21.55
N VAL A 7 -5.43 -60.51 -20.41
CA VAL A 7 -5.79 -59.09 -20.37
C VAL A 7 -4.52 -58.30 -20.68
N ALA A 8 -4.47 -57.69 -21.86
CA ALA A 8 -3.43 -56.74 -22.23
C ALA A 8 -3.80 -55.38 -21.63
N LEU A 9 -3.03 -54.94 -20.64
CA LEU A 9 -3.11 -53.59 -20.08
C LEU A 9 -2.35 -52.66 -21.05
N LEU A 10 -3.06 -51.91 -21.89
CA LEU A 10 -2.48 -50.82 -22.66
C LEU A 10 -2.42 -49.58 -21.74
N THR A 11 -1.29 -49.41 -21.06
CA THR A 11 -0.96 -48.16 -20.37
C THR A 11 -0.34 -47.21 -21.41
N ALA A 12 -1.16 -46.36 -22.02
CA ALA A 12 -0.67 -45.29 -22.87
C ALA A 12 -0.06 -44.19 -21.98
N LEU A 13 1.26 -44.11 -21.98
CA LEU A 13 2.06 -43.05 -21.36
C LEU A 13 1.81 -41.75 -22.15
N ALA A 14 1.06 -40.80 -21.59
CA ALA A 14 0.98 -39.44 -22.10
C ALA A 14 2.11 -38.60 -21.51
N THR A 15 3.33 -38.75 -22.04
CA THR A 15 4.41 -37.77 -21.82
C THR A 15 4.12 -36.54 -22.67
N ALA A 16 3.46 -35.55 -22.09
CA ALA A 16 3.29 -34.24 -22.70
C ALA A 16 4.66 -33.63 -22.99
N THR A 17 4.92 -33.31 -24.26
CA THR A 17 6.11 -32.58 -24.69
C THR A 17 5.96 -31.12 -24.30
N VAL A 18 6.76 -30.68 -23.32
CA VAL A 18 6.72 -29.36 -22.66
C VAL A 18 6.92 -28.15 -23.63
N GLY A 19 7.18 -28.39 -24.92
CA GLY A 19 7.44 -27.35 -25.93
C GLY A 19 6.33 -27.08 -26.95
N CYS A 20 5.22 -27.83 -26.93
CA CYS A 20 4.21 -27.77 -28.00
C CYS A 20 2.87 -27.14 -27.59
N THR A 21 2.70 -26.67 -26.35
CA THR A 21 1.46 -26.07 -25.87
C THR A 21 1.62 -24.57 -25.66
N PRO A 22 0.57 -23.76 -25.93
CA PRO A 22 0.57 -22.35 -25.54
C PRO A 22 0.81 -22.22 -24.03
N THR A 23 1.51 -21.17 -23.63
CA THR A 23 1.79 -20.90 -22.21
C THR A 23 1.49 -19.46 -21.88
N VAL A 24 1.00 -19.20 -20.67
CA VAL A 24 0.91 -17.86 -20.11
C VAL A 24 1.68 -17.84 -18.80
N LYS A 25 2.54 -16.83 -18.62
CA LYS A 25 3.33 -16.67 -17.40
C LYS A 25 3.32 -15.23 -16.95
N PRO A 26 3.11 -14.94 -15.66
CA PRO A 26 3.44 -13.63 -15.10
C PRO A 26 4.93 -13.36 -15.29
N VAL A 27 5.29 -12.17 -15.75
CA VAL A 27 6.70 -11.75 -15.94
C VAL A 27 7.10 -10.56 -15.08
N GLY A 28 6.14 -9.74 -14.69
CA GLY A 28 6.35 -8.54 -13.88
C GLY A 28 5.08 -8.13 -13.15
N MET A 29 5.24 -7.25 -12.16
CA MET A 29 4.15 -6.55 -11.49
C MET A 29 4.67 -5.16 -11.18
N ASP A 30 3.88 -4.16 -11.53
CA ASP A 30 4.18 -2.76 -11.25
C ASP A 30 2.98 -2.12 -10.55
N VAL A 31 3.26 -1.25 -9.59
CA VAL A 31 2.24 -0.49 -8.88
C VAL A 31 2.06 0.85 -9.60
N ASP A 32 0.87 1.08 -10.13
CA ASP A 32 0.54 2.30 -10.87
C ASP A 32 0.22 3.46 -9.92
N ALA A 33 -0.53 3.17 -8.85
CA ALA A 33 -0.91 4.14 -7.83
C ALA A 33 -1.18 3.47 -6.48
N MET A 34 -0.85 4.15 -5.38
CA MET A 34 -1.06 3.64 -4.03
C MET A 34 -1.51 4.75 -3.07
N SER A 35 -2.49 4.43 -2.24
CA SER A 35 -3.04 5.28 -1.17
C SER A 35 -3.44 4.38 0.02
N TRP A 36 -3.95 4.96 1.12
CA TRP A 36 -4.51 4.15 2.22
C TRP A 36 -5.87 3.52 1.90
N ASP A 37 -6.51 3.93 0.80
CA ASP A 37 -7.83 3.43 0.39
C ASP A 37 -7.69 2.38 -0.72
N ARG A 38 -6.77 2.59 -1.66
CA ARG A 38 -6.65 1.80 -2.90
C ARG A 38 -5.20 1.65 -3.37
N VAL A 39 -4.90 0.45 -3.86
CA VAL A 39 -3.72 0.15 -4.69
C VAL A 39 -4.21 -0.22 -6.09
N ASP A 40 -3.74 0.51 -7.09
CA ASP A 40 -3.87 0.16 -8.49
C ASP A 40 -2.51 -0.33 -9.00
N ALA A 41 -2.50 -1.50 -9.62
CA ALA A 41 -1.31 -2.16 -10.14
C ALA A 41 -1.64 -2.88 -11.45
N HIS A 42 -0.62 -3.31 -12.18
CA HIS A 42 -0.77 -4.27 -13.25
C HIS A 42 0.25 -5.40 -13.15
N VAL A 43 -0.17 -6.58 -13.60
CA VAL A 43 0.69 -7.75 -13.73
C VAL A 43 0.87 -8.05 -15.20
N ASP A 44 2.10 -8.02 -15.69
CA ASP A 44 2.38 -8.34 -17.07
C ASP A 44 2.31 -9.86 -17.27
N LEU A 45 1.33 -10.29 -18.08
CA LEU A 45 1.18 -11.68 -18.49
C LEU A 45 1.81 -11.87 -19.86
N ARG A 46 2.84 -12.71 -19.94
CA ARG A 46 3.43 -13.10 -21.22
C ARG A 46 2.81 -14.38 -21.73
N ALA A 47 1.99 -14.26 -22.77
CA ALA A 47 1.47 -15.37 -23.54
C ALA A 47 2.46 -15.75 -24.66
N THR A 48 2.73 -17.03 -24.84
CA THR A 48 3.63 -17.56 -25.89
C THR A 48 2.89 -18.59 -26.71
N ASN A 49 2.89 -18.39 -28.02
CA ASN A 49 2.23 -19.26 -28.99
C ASN A 49 3.29 -20.06 -29.77
N PRO A 50 3.41 -21.39 -29.52
CA PRO A 50 4.33 -22.21 -30.28
C PRO A 50 3.77 -22.62 -31.64
N TRP A 51 2.51 -22.33 -31.99
CA TRP A 51 1.86 -22.81 -33.22
C TRP A 51 2.03 -21.82 -34.39
N PRO A 52 2.03 -22.29 -35.64
CA PRO A 52 2.21 -21.45 -36.84
C PRO A 52 0.92 -20.72 -37.27
N ILE A 53 0.04 -20.44 -36.33
CA ILE A 53 -1.29 -19.85 -36.52
C ILE A 53 -1.58 -18.95 -35.34
N ASP A 54 -2.35 -17.89 -35.55
CA ASP A 54 -2.71 -16.97 -34.47
C ASP A 54 -3.63 -17.67 -33.45
N LEU A 55 -3.44 -17.32 -32.18
CA LEU A 55 -4.29 -17.74 -31.08
C LEU A 55 -4.90 -16.50 -30.44
N THR A 56 -6.05 -16.64 -29.77
CA THR A 56 -6.71 -15.47 -29.20
C THR A 56 -7.00 -15.70 -27.72
N VAL A 57 -6.48 -14.83 -26.85
CA VAL A 57 -6.88 -14.78 -25.44
C VAL A 57 -8.31 -14.24 -25.40
N MET A 58 -9.24 -15.02 -24.85
CA MET A 58 -10.67 -14.68 -24.77
C MET A 58 -11.07 -14.14 -23.40
N ARG A 59 -10.46 -14.70 -22.35
CA ARG A 59 -10.85 -14.41 -20.99
C ARG A 59 -9.68 -14.59 -20.04
N VAL A 60 -9.55 -13.68 -19.10
CA VAL A 60 -8.66 -13.82 -17.95
C VAL A 60 -9.52 -13.69 -16.70
N ASP A 61 -9.48 -14.69 -15.83
CA ASP A 61 -10.05 -14.65 -14.49
C ASP A 61 -8.92 -14.67 -13.48
N TYR A 62 -9.01 -13.84 -12.45
CA TYR A 62 -8.00 -13.83 -11.40
C TYR A 62 -8.60 -13.47 -10.04
N THR A 63 -7.91 -13.91 -9.00
CA THR A 63 -8.12 -13.52 -7.61
C THR A 63 -6.76 -13.24 -6.98
N VAL A 64 -6.68 -12.19 -6.17
CA VAL A 64 -5.53 -11.87 -5.34
C VAL A 64 -5.87 -12.19 -3.90
N HIS A 65 -5.05 -13.04 -3.29
CA HIS A 65 -5.10 -13.37 -1.88
C HIS A 65 -3.94 -12.72 -1.15
N VAL A 66 -4.19 -12.28 0.09
CA VAL A 66 -3.18 -11.88 1.05
C VAL A 66 -3.42 -12.69 2.31
N GLY A 67 -2.48 -13.56 2.66
CA GLY A 67 -2.75 -14.66 3.59
C GLY A 67 -3.87 -15.54 3.05
N GLU A 68 -4.90 -15.73 3.87
CA GLU A 68 -6.09 -16.51 3.49
C GLU A 68 -7.19 -15.64 2.85
N ASP A 69 -7.10 -14.32 2.96
CA ASP A 69 -8.16 -13.39 2.57
C ASP A 69 -8.07 -13.03 1.08
N ALA A 70 -9.18 -13.13 0.36
CA ALA A 70 -9.30 -12.61 -1.01
C ALA A 70 -9.51 -11.09 -0.98
N VAL A 71 -8.54 -10.33 -1.50
CA VAL A 71 -8.53 -8.86 -1.43
C VAL A 71 -8.89 -8.18 -2.76
N ALA A 72 -8.81 -8.92 -3.86
CA ALA A 72 -9.25 -8.48 -5.19
C ALA A 72 -9.61 -9.68 -6.06
N SER A 73 -10.50 -9.46 -7.02
CA SER A 73 -10.75 -10.40 -8.11
C SER A 73 -11.25 -9.65 -9.33
N GLY A 74 -11.11 -10.27 -10.50
CA GLY A 74 -11.56 -9.65 -11.73
C GLY A 74 -11.64 -10.61 -12.89
N THR A 75 -12.32 -10.13 -13.93
CA THR A 75 -12.47 -10.82 -15.19
C THR A 75 -12.21 -9.82 -16.32
N ILE A 76 -11.35 -10.19 -17.26
CA ILE A 76 -11.14 -9.48 -18.52
C ILE A 76 -11.68 -10.34 -19.64
N THR A 77 -12.51 -9.77 -20.51
CA THR A 77 -13.07 -10.48 -21.68
C THR A 77 -12.71 -9.81 -23.01
N GLU A 78 -11.80 -8.83 -22.97
CA GLU A 78 -11.33 -8.16 -24.19
C GLU A 78 -10.38 -9.08 -24.95
N PRO A 79 -10.70 -9.43 -26.22
CA PRO A 79 -9.94 -10.41 -26.96
C PRO A 79 -8.59 -9.85 -27.40
N ASN A 80 -7.53 -10.64 -27.21
CA ASN A 80 -6.18 -10.26 -27.58
C ASN A 80 -5.49 -11.35 -28.41
N THR A 81 -4.90 -10.98 -29.55
CA THR A 81 -4.32 -11.96 -30.49
C THR A 81 -2.84 -12.21 -30.17
N ILE A 82 -2.47 -13.47 -29.97
CA ILE A 82 -1.09 -13.93 -29.87
C ILE A 82 -0.64 -14.38 -31.26
N PRO A 83 0.31 -13.67 -31.90
CA PRO A 83 0.73 -14.00 -33.26
C PRO A 83 1.28 -15.42 -33.39
N ALA A 84 1.15 -16.01 -34.56
CA ALA A 84 1.79 -17.26 -34.95
C ALA A 84 3.29 -17.27 -34.60
N ARG A 85 3.75 -18.32 -33.91
CA ARG A 85 5.13 -18.45 -33.39
C ARG A 85 5.60 -17.25 -32.53
N GLY A 86 4.66 -16.48 -32.02
CA GLY A 86 4.88 -15.19 -31.39
C GLY A 86 4.67 -15.18 -29.89
N ARG A 87 4.77 -13.98 -29.34
CA ARG A 87 4.50 -13.66 -27.95
C ARG A 87 3.65 -12.40 -27.88
N LEU A 88 2.86 -12.31 -26.82
CA LEU A 88 2.08 -11.15 -26.47
C LEU A 88 2.25 -10.88 -24.98
N GLU A 89 2.49 -9.63 -24.62
CA GLU A 89 2.43 -9.17 -23.23
C GLU A 89 1.11 -8.44 -23.04
N VAL A 90 0.32 -8.91 -22.07
CA VAL A 90 -0.99 -8.37 -21.74
C VAL A 90 -0.91 -7.85 -20.30
N PRO A 91 -1.11 -6.54 -20.08
CA PRO A 91 -1.21 -6.02 -18.72
C PRO A 91 -2.52 -6.47 -18.10
N LEU A 92 -2.43 -7.17 -16.97
CA LEU A 92 -3.57 -7.53 -16.14
C LEU A 92 -3.76 -6.44 -15.07
N PRO A 93 -4.68 -5.48 -15.23
CA PRO A 93 -4.99 -4.52 -14.18
C PRO A 93 -5.51 -5.24 -12.93
N VAL A 94 -5.00 -4.83 -11.77
CA VAL A 94 -5.35 -5.33 -10.46
C VAL A 94 -5.59 -4.13 -9.56
N THR A 95 -6.82 -3.98 -9.09
CA THR A 95 -7.18 -2.99 -8.07
C THR A 95 -7.45 -3.70 -6.76
N VAL A 96 -6.75 -3.31 -5.70
CA VAL A 96 -6.87 -3.87 -4.36
C VAL A 96 -7.38 -2.79 -3.40
N ASP A 97 -8.35 -3.15 -2.56
CA ASP A 97 -8.74 -2.33 -1.42
C ASP A 97 -7.62 -2.36 -0.37
N THR A 98 -7.04 -1.20 -0.10
CA THR A 98 -5.85 -1.14 0.77
C THR A 98 -6.21 -1.46 2.22
N GLN A 99 -7.40 -1.08 2.68
CA GLN A 99 -7.83 -1.37 4.04
C GLN A 99 -8.05 -2.89 4.23
N ALA A 100 -8.66 -3.56 3.26
CA ALA A 100 -8.80 -5.01 3.26
C ALA A 100 -7.44 -5.71 3.20
N ALA A 101 -6.53 -5.25 2.35
CA ALA A 101 -5.17 -5.79 2.27
C ALA A 101 -4.38 -5.58 3.57
N LEU A 102 -4.43 -4.39 4.18
CA LEU A 102 -3.77 -4.12 5.46
C LEU A 102 -4.38 -4.95 6.60
N GLN A 103 -5.69 -5.16 6.61
CA GLN A 103 -6.34 -6.05 7.58
C GLN A 103 -5.87 -7.50 7.41
N ALA A 104 -5.82 -7.99 6.18
CA ALA A 104 -5.31 -9.33 5.87
C ALA A 104 -3.83 -9.48 6.28
N LEU A 105 -3.01 -8.44 6.05
CA LEU A 105 -1.62 -8.37 6.51
C LEU A 105 -1.50 -8.33 8.04
N SER A 106 -2.47 -7.73 8.75
CA SER A 106 -2.43 -7.55 10.20
C SER A 106 -2.62 -8.85 10.98
N THR A 107 -2.96 -9.96 10.32
CA THR A 107 -3.02 -11.28 10.94
C THR A 107 -1.61 -11.71 11.34
N PRO A 108 -1.31 -11.89 12.64
CA PRO A 108 0.04 -12.19 13.08
C PRO A 108 0.57 -13.48 12.45
N THR A 109 1.68 -13.39 11.73
CA THR A 109 2.44 -14.55 11.27
C THR A 109 3.74 -14.66 12.07
N ASP A 110 4.14 -15.88 12.42
CA ASP A 110 5.40 -16.14 13.14
C ASP A 110 6.64 -15.68 12.33
N ALA A 111 6.48 -15.49 11.02
CA ALA A 111 7.52 -15.07 10.09
C ALA A 111 7.66 -13.54 9.92
N GLY A 112 6.70 -12.73 10.38
CA GLY A 112 6.68 -11.27 10.17
C GLY A 112 6.39 -10.83 8.72
N THR A 113 6.06 -11.79 7.86
CA THR A 113 5.61 -11.59 6.48
C THR A 113 4.33 -12.37 6.22
N THR A 114 3.52 -11.88 5.29
CA THR A 114 2.28 -12.51 4.86
C THR A 114 2.38 -12.74 3.35
N GLY A 115 2.12 -13.98 2.92
CA GLY A 115 2.15 -14.33 1.50
C GLY A 115 1.02 -13.65 0.75
N ALA A 116 1.31 -13.04 -0.39
CA ALA A 116 0.35 -12.56 -1.36
C ALA A 116 0.42 -13.40 -2.62
N VAL A 117 -0.72 -13.91 -3.09
CA VAL A 117 -0.81 -14.80 -4.24
C VAL A 117 -1.86 -14.27 -5.20
N LEU A 118 -1.44 -13.93 -6.42
CA LEU A 118 -2.36 -13.82 -7.54
C LEU A 118 -2.49 -15.19 -8.19
N SER A 119 -3.71 -15.72 -8.28
CA SER A 119 -4.00 -16.96 -8.99
C SER A 119 -5.19 -16.78 -9.93
N GLY A 120 -5.26 -17.58 -10.98
CA GLY A 120 -6.28 -17.39 -12.00
C GLY A 120 -6.18 -18.33 -13.18
N THR A 121 -6.99 -18.03 -14.19
CA THR A 121 -7.02 -18.79 -15.44
C THR A 121 -7.08 -17.86 -16.65
N VAL A 122 -6.45 -18.29 -17.74
CA VAL A 122 -6.50 -17.63 -19.04
C VAL A 122 -7.09 -18.59 -20.05
N THR A 123 -8.24 -18.24 -20.61
CA THR A 123 -8.89 -18.99 -21.68
C THR A 123 -8.37 -18.50 -23.02
N VAL A 124 -7.69 -19.37 -23.76
CA VAL A 124 -7.15 -19.11 -25.10
C VAL A 124 -7.97 -19.91 -26.10
N ASP A 125 -8.52 -19.24 -27.11
CA ASP A 125 -9.13 -19.90 -28.25
C ASP A 125 -8.04 -20.46 -29.16
N THR A 126 -8.20 -21.74 -29.50
CA THR A 126 -7.25 -22.50 -30.31
C THR A 126 -8.02 -23.33 -31.34
N PRO A 127 -7.40 -23.77 -32.45
CA PRO A 127 -8.10 -24.61 -33.42
C PRO A 127 -8.61 -25.95 -32.88
N LEU A 128 -8.11 -26.40 -31.73
CA LEU A 128 -8.57 -27.62 -31.06
C LEU A 128 -9.74 -27.34 -30.10
N GLY A 129 -10.18 -26.08 -30.04
CA GLY A 129 -11.15 -25.55 -29.08
C GLY A 129 -10.51 -24.67 -28.00
N PRO A 130 -11.34 -24.03 -27.15
CA PRO A 130 -10.87 -23.21 -26.05
C PRO A 130 -10.05 -24.03 -25.06
N THR A 131 -8.88 -23.51 -24.67
CA THR A 131 -7.97 -24.11 -23.70
C THR A 131 -7.77 -23.15 -22.52
N THR A 132 -7.94 -23.65 -21.31
CA THR A 132 -7.73 -22.88 -20.08
C THR A 132 -6.36 -23.15 -19.50
N LEU A 133 -5.57 -22.09 -19.29
CA LEU A 133 -4.21 -22.15 -18.76
C LEU A 133 -4.19 -21.48 -17.37
N PRO A 134 -3.66 -22.15 -16.33
CA PRO A 134 -3.56 -21.52 -15.01
C PRO A 134 -2.45 -20.47 -14.98
N ILE A 135 -2.65 -19.43 -14.17
CA ILE A 135 -1.62 -18.46 -13.81
C ILE A 135 -1.51 -18.38 -12.30
N GLU A 136 -0.28 -18.22 -11.80
CA GLU A 136 0.00 -18.06 -10.38
C GLU A 136 1.26 -17.21 -10.18
N LEU A 137 1.20 -16.24 -9.28
CA LEU A 137 2.30 -15.38 -8.88
C LEU A 137 2.24 -15.16 -7.36
N GLY A 138 3.20 -15.73 -6.64
CA GLY A 138 3.36 -15.55 -5.19
C GLY A 138 4.47 -14.57 -4.83
N ARG A 139 4.27 -13.78 -3.77
CA ARG A 139 5.25 -12.87 -3.15
C ARG A 139 5.06 -12.84 -1.64
N ASP A 140 6.12 -12.70 -0.87
CA ASP A 140 6.02 -12.41 0.56
C ASP A 140 5.99 -10.90 0.80
N LEU A 141 4.97 -10.43 1.53
CA LEU A 141 4.81 -9.02 1.88
C LEU A 141 5.10 -8.81 3.38
N PRO A 142 5.91 -7.82 3.79
CA PRO A 142 6.00 -7.45 5.20
C PRO A 142 4.66 -6.92 5.72
N VAL A 143 4.33 -7.22 6.97
CA VAL A 143 3.14 -6.66 7.61
C VAL A 143 3.35 -5.16 7.86
N LEU A 144 2.45 -4.33 7.32
CA LEU A 144 2.43 -2.88 7.56
C LEU A 144 1.13 -2.44 8.25
N GLU A 145 1.27 -1.49 9.16
CA GLU A 145 0.23 -0.76 9.88
C GLU A 145 0.49 0.76 9.75
N GLU A 146 -0.57 1.55 9.68
CA GLU A 146 -0.44 3.01 9.65
C GLU A 146 0.16 3.55 10.96
N PRO A 147 1.22 4.39 10.90
CA PRO A 147 1.73 5.09 12.07
C PRO A 147 0.67 5.97 12.74
N ARG A 148 0.72 6.12 14.06
CA ARG A 148 -0.33 6.82 14.82
C ARG A 148 0.22 8.03 15.57
N LEU A 149 -0.44 9.18 15.41
CA LEU A 149 -0.12 10.40 16.15
C LEU A 149 -0.70 10.33 17.57
N LYS A 150 0.16 10.49 18.58
CA LYS A 150 -0.21 10.56 20.01
C LYS A 150 -0.46 12.00 20.43
N ARG A 151 -0.95 12.18 21.66
CA ARG A 151 -1.33 13.50 22.21
C ARG A 151 -0.21 14.54 22.03
N PRO A 152 -0.51 15.72 21.46
CA PRO A 152 0.46 16.80 21.36
C PRO A 152 0.76 17.41 22.74
N TRP A 153 1.92 18.03 22.84
CA TRP A 153 2.40 18.82 23.98
C TRP A 153 2.91 20.16 23.47
N THR A 154 3.06 21.13 24.37
CA THR A 154 3.69 22.41 24.06
C THR A 154 4.69 22.82 25.11
N ARG A 155 5.65 23.64 24.69
CA ARG A 155 6.62 24.29 25.55
C ARG A 155 6.82 25.71 25.06
N VAL A 156 6.72 26.67 25.97
CA VAL A 156 7.08 28.07 25.67
C VAL A 156 8.59 28.17 25.69
N GLU A 157 9.18 28.68 24.61
CA GLU A 157 10.61 28.97 24.53
C GLU A 157 10.90 30.38 25.02
N GLN A 158 10.12 31.36 24.52
CA GLN A 158 10.33 32.77 24.80
C GLN A 158 9.03 33.56 24.73
N ILE A 159 8.91 34.55 25.60
CA ILE A 159 7.86 35.57 25.55
C ILE A 159 8.56 36.93 25.49
N ASP A 160 8.25 37.72 24.47
CA ASP A 160 8.67 39.11 24.35
C ASP A 160 7.43 40.01 24.33
N LEU A 161 7.03 40.46 25.50
CA LEU A 161 5.84 41.31 25.68
C LEU A 161 6.04 42.71 25.09
N ALA A 162 7.29 43.19 24.99
CA ALA A 162 7.58 44.51 24.42
C ALA A 162 7.35 44.50 22.90
N ARG A 163 7.64 43.38 22.23
CA ARG A 163 7.40 43.18 20.80
C ARG A 163 6.06 42.51 20.50
N GLY A 164 5.38 41.99 21.53
CA GLY A 164 4.11 41.28 21.38
C GLY A 164 4.28 39.93 20.68
N THR A 165 5.36 39.21 20.96
CA THR A 165 5.67 37.92 20.32
C THR A 165 5.82 36.79 21.33
N VAL A 166 5.39 35.59 20.94
CA VAL A 166 5.55 34.35 21.72
C VAL A 166 6.12 33.26 20.85
N ASP A 167 7.26 32.70 21.26
CA ASP A 167 7.88 31.55 20.62
C ASP A 167 7.55 30.30 21.43
N LEU A 168 7.00 29.29 20.75
CA LEU A 168 6.61 28.03 21.36
C LEU A 168 6.97 26.85 20.46
N VAL A 169 7.24 25.71 21.08
CA VAL A 169 7.39 24.43 20.40
C VAL A 169 6.13 23.62 20.63
N VAL A 170 5.51 23.18 19.53
CA VAL A 170 4.44 22.19 19.55
C VAL A 170 5.06 20.86 19.19
N GLY A 171 5.07 19.93 20.14
CA GLY A 171 5.58 18.59 19.92
C GLY A 171 4.50 17.53 19.96
N PHE A 172 4.75 16.40 19.32
CA PHE A 172 3.92 15.20 19.43
C PHE A 172 4.76 13.96 19.19
N LYS A 173 4.23 12.80 19.60
CA LYS A 173 4.87 11.51 19.31
C LYS A 173 4.14 10.84 18.15
N VAL A 174 4.87 10.38 17.15
CA VAL A 174 4.36 9.47 16.12
C VAL A 174 4.82 8.07 16.50
N VAL A 175 3.88 7.15 16.67
CA VAL A 175 4.18 5.74 16.97
C VAL A 175 4.12 4.97 15.67
N ASN A 176 5.26 4.43 15.26
CA ASN A 176 5.35 3.48 14.16
C ASN A 176 5.23 2.06 14.74
N PRO A 177 4.09 1.37 14.58
CA PRO A 177 3.92 0.00 15.08
C PRO A 177 4.72 -1.04 14.29
N ASN A 178 5.25 -0.68 13.12
CA ASN A 178 5.91 -1.61 12.21
C ASN A 178 7.28 -2.05 12.70
N GLY A 179 7.65 -3.28 12.36
CA GLY A 179 8.99 -3.84 12.60
C GLY A 179 10.10 -3.22 11.73
N LEU A 180 9.75 -2.33 10.80
CA LEU A 180 10.68 -1.57 9.97
C LEU A 180 10.61 -0.07 10.25
N ALA A 181 11.75 0.60 10.07
CA ALA A 181 11.81 2.05 10.12
C ALA A 181 11.18 2.65 8.86
N LEU A 182 10.41 3.72 9.04
CA LEU A 182 9.75 4.45 7.96
C LEU A 182 10.37 5.84 7.85
N SER A 183 10.50 6.35 6.63
CA SER A 183 11.01 7.71 6.44
C SER A 183 10.18 8.46 5.39
N ALA A 184 9.92 9.73 5.63
CA ALA A 184 9.27 10.61 4.68
C ALA A 184 10.17 11.81 4.39
N ARG A 185 10.15 12.28 3.13
CA ARG A 185 10.83 13.51 2.72
C ARG A 185 9.79 14.58 2.44
N ARG A 186 10.17 15.85 2.65
CA ARG A 186 9.31 17.02 2.38
C ARG A 186 7.93 16.89 3.02
N VAL A 187 7.92 16.72 4.34
CA VAL A 187 6.70 16.53 5.13
C VAL A 187 6.10 17.88 5.43
N ASP A 188 4.93 18.15 4.87
CA ASP A 188 4.15 19.33 5.20
C ASP A 188 3.51 19.15 6.58
N TYR A 189 3.41 20.25 7.31
CA TYR A 189 2.80 20.25 8.63
C TYR A 189 2.05 21.54 8.90
N GLY A 190 1.14 21.47 9.85
CA GLY A 190 0.52 22.66 10.39
C GLY A 190 0.02 22.50 11.81
N VAL A 191 -0.12 23.64 12.47
CA VAL A 191 -0.64 23.76 13.82
C VAL A 191 -1.75 24.80 13.81
N SER A 192 -2.86 24.48 14.46
CA SER A 192 -3.89 25.45 14.81
C SER A 192 -4.12 25.50 16.31
N LEU A 193 -4.40 26.69 16.81
CA LEU A 193 -4.73 26.98 18.20
C LEU A 193 -6.07 27.72 18.23
N SER A 194 -7.02 27.20 19.01
CA SER A 194 -8.42 27.65 19.05
C SER A 194 -9.05 27.75 17.65
N GLY A 195 -8.68 26.84 16.74
CA GLY A 195 -9.13 26.83 15.34
C GLY A 195 -8.40 27.81 14.42
N ILE A 196 -7.54 28.68 14.94
CA ILE A 196 -6.74 29.64 14.18
C ILE A 196 -5.46 28.94 13.70
N PRO A 197 -5.17 28.84 12.39
CA PRO A 197 -3.90 28.35 11.90
C PRO A 197 -2.78 29.30 12.34
N VAL A 198 -1.84 28.79 13.13
CA VAL A 198 -0.71 29.58 13.63
C VAL A 198 0.60 29.23 12.93
N VAL A 199 0.70 28.00 12.39
CA VAL A 199 1.86 27.57 11.60
C VAL A 199 1.42 26.70 10.44
N LYS A 200 2.08 26.92 9.31
CA LYS A 200 2.22 25.96 8.22
C LYS A 200 3.68 25.94 7.81
N GLY A 201 4.26 24.75 7.63
CA GLY A 201 5.65 24.60 7.25
C GLY A 201 5.93 23.27 6.58
N GLN A 202 7.19 23.06 6.25
CA GLN A 202 7.68 21.81 5.67
C GLN A 202 8.95 21.37 6.39
N LYS A 203 9.02 20.10 6.78
CA LYS A 203 10.25 19.46 7.25
C LYS A 203 10.93 18.75 6.08
N PRO A 204 12.26 18.84 5.93
CA PRO A 204 12.97 18.16 4.85
C PRO A 204 12.85 16.64 4.97
N ARG A 205 12.78 16.12 6.21
CA ARG A 205 12.72 14.70 6.52
C ARG A 205 11.98 14.44 7.83
N LEU A 206 11.28 13.30 7.90
CA LEU A 206 10.73 12.71 9.11
C LEU A 206 11.16 11.24 9.14
N ASP A 207 11.86 10.83 10.19
CA ASP A 207 12.24 9.44 10.41
C ASP A 207 11.42 8.86 11.57
N LEU A 208 10.83 7.71 11.34
CA LEU A 208 10.02 6.97 12.31
C LEU A 208 10.72 5.64 12.59
N ALA A 209 11.32 5.51 13.78
CA ALA A 209 11.99 4.29 14.19
C ALA A 209 11.00 3.10 14.24
N ALA A 210 11.50 1.88 13.98
CA ALA A 210 10.71 0.66 14.08
C ALA A 210 10.19 0.45 15.51
N GLY A 211 8.90 0.12 15.67
CA GLY A 211 8.26 -0.25 16.94
C GLY A 211 8.27 0.82 18.05
N ALA A 212 8.81 2.02 17.80
CA ALA A 212 9.11 3.00 18.83
C ALA A 212 8.46 4.37 18.54
N PRO A 213 8.06 5.12 19.59
CA PRO A 213 7.61 6.49 19.43
C PRO A 213 8.76 7.40 18.97
N SER A 214 8.53 8.15 17.89
CA SER A 214 9.43 9.20 17.40
C SER A 214 8.85 10.57 17.74
N ALA A 215 9.63 11.44 18.39
CA ALA A 215 9.20 12.79 18.73
C ALA A 215 9.34 13.72 17.52
N VAL A 216 8.30 14.49 17.25
CA VAL A 216 8.29 15.52 16.21
C VAL A 216 8.00 16.85 16.87
N GLU A 217 8.90 17.81 16.69
CA GLU A 217 8.79 19.16 17.23
C GLU A 217 8.67 20.18 16.11
N LEU A 218 7.67 21.06 16.25
CA LEU A 218 7.32 22.11 15.31
C LEU A 218 7.49 23.47 16.00
N PRO A 219 8.45 24.31 15.55
CA PRO A 219 8.57 25.66 16.07
C PRO A 219 7.39 26.50 15.59
N VAL A 220 6.88 27.34 16.49
CA VAL A 220 5.76 28.24 16.27
C VAL A 220 6.14 29.63 16.77
N HIS A 221 6.12 30.60 15.85
CA HIS A 221 6.32 32.00 16.13
C HIS A 221 4.98 32.72 16.06
N LEU A 222 4.50 33.21 17.20
CA LEU A 222 3.23 33.94 17.28
C LEU A 222 3.46 35.43 17.36
N ASP A 223 2.77 36.18 16.50
CA ASP A 223 2.55 37.61 16.67
C ASP A 223 1.19 37.84 17.34
N VAL A 224 1.20 38.39 18.55
CA VAL A 224 0.00 38.59 19.39
C VAL A 224 -1.02 39.51 18.71
N SER A 225 -0.55 40.47 17.91
CA SER A 225 -1.43 41.39 17.18
C SER A 225 -2.21 40.68 16.07
N ALA A 226 -1.58 39.69 15.42
CA ALA A 226 -2.18 38.91 14.32
C ALA A 226 -3.17 37.85 14.82
N VAL A 227 -2.90 37.20 15.96
CA VAL A 227 -3.73 36.11 16.49
C VAL A 227 -4.87 36.57 17.41
N GLY A 228 -4.79 37.82 17.88
CA GLY A 228 -5.83 38.47 18.68
C GLY A 228 -5.86 38.06 20.17
N ARG A 229 -6.49 38.92 20.98
CA ARG A 229 -6.53 38.79 22.46
C ARG A 229 -7.20 37.51 22.95
N GLY A 230 -8.09 36.91 22.15
CA GLY A 230 -8.77 35.66 22.51
C GLY A 230 -7.82 34.47 22.60
N LEU A 231 -6.87 34.35 21.65
CA LEU A 231 -5.86 33.31 21.70
C LEU A 231 -4.87 33.57 22.85
N LEU A 232 -4.49 34.83 23.08
CA LEU A 232 -3.61 35.17 24.21
C LEU A 232 -4.21 34.74 25.55
N LYS A 233 -5.49 35.05 25.79
CA LYS A 233 -6.19 34.60 27.01
C LYS A 233 -6.26 33.07 27.13
N ALA A 234 -6.44 32.37 26.01
CA ALA A 234 -6.45 30.92 26.01
C ALA A 234 -5.07 30.36 26.37
N ILE A 235 -4.01 30.94 25.81
CA ILE A 235 -2.61 30.62 26.15
C ILE A 235 -2.38 30.89 27.65
N GLU A 236 -2.76 32.09 28.14
CA GLU A 236 -2.69 32.50 29.54
C GLU A 236 -3.41 31.54 30.51
N SER A 237 -4.48 30.89 30.05
CA SER A 237 -5.20 29.89 30.86
C SER A 237 -4.45 28.56 31.03
N GLY A 238 -3.31 28.39 30.38
CA GLY A 238 -2.49 27.17 30.38
C GLY A 238 -3.05 26.03 29.51
N ARG A 239 -4.24 26.19 28.93
CA ARG A 239 -4.90 25.16 28.11
C ARG A 239 -5.56 25.76 26.88
N VAL A 240 -5.16 25.28 25.71
CA VAL A 240 -5.67 25.75 24.42
C VAL A 240 -6.19 24.56 23.64
N ALA A 241 -7.38 24.66 23.06
CA ALA A 241 -7.81 23.68 22.06
C ALA A 241 -6.88 23.80 20.86
N GLY A 242 -6.30 22.71 20.36
CA GLY A 242 -5.41 22.77 19.23
C GLY A 242 -5.54 21.56 18.33
N ALA A 243 -5.04 21.71 17.11
CA ALA A 243 -4.89 20.61 16.18
C ALA A 243 -3.53 20.66 15.50
N VAL A 244 -3.00 19.48 15.22
CA VAL A 244 -1.78 19.26 14.44
C VAL A 244 -2.09 18.34 13.28
N TRP A 245 -1.43 18.57 12.16
CA TRP A 245 -1.43 17.65 11.03
C TRP A 245 -0.04 17.51 10.44
N LEU A 246 0.24 16.31 9.92
CA LEU A 246 1.40 15.96 9.12
C LEU A 246 0.93 15.33 7.82
N ASP A 247 1.49 15.77 6.71
CA ASP A 247 1.22 15.23 5.38
C ASP A 247 2.54 14.97 4.65
N GLY A 248 2.73 13.78 4.10
CA GLY A 248 3.90 13.49 3.28
C GLY A 248 3.98 12.05 2.79
N MET A 249 4.89 11.78 1.85
CA MET A 249 5.07 10.44 1.29
C MET A 249 6.09 9.64 2.11
N VAL A 250 5.63 8.58 2.77
CA VAL A 250 6.45 7.64 3.52
C VAL A 250 6.97 6.57 2.58
N GLN A 251 8.29 6.38 2.56
CA GLN A 251 8.95 5.31 1.83
C GLN A 251 8.65 3.97 2.52
N THR A 252 8.15 3.01 1.76
CA THR A 252 7.95 1.62 2.19
C THR A 252 8.80 0.68 1.32
N PRO A 253 8.93 -0.61 1.67
CA PRO A 253 9.59 -1.60 0.81
C PRO A 253 8.91 -1.82 -0.55
N TRP A 254 7.70 -1.29 -0.75
CA TRP A 254 6.95 -1.37 -1.99
C TRP A 254 7.04 -0.04 -2.72
N GLU A 255 6.03 0.82 -2.56
CA GLU A 255 5.97 2.17 -3.09
C GLU A 255 5.78 3.20 -1.96
N PRO A 256 6.03 4.49 -2.21
CA PRO A 256 5.72 5.54 -1.26
C PRO A 256 4.22 5.62 -0.97
N ILE A 257 3.82 5.63 0.31
CA ILE A 257 2.43 5.80 0.75
C ILE A 257 2.25 7.19 1.36
N ARG A 258 1.20 7.91 0.97
CA ARG A 258 0.88 9.23 1.54
C ARG A 258 0.40 9.10 2.97
N LEU A 259 1.20 9.52 3.95
CA LEU A 259 0.83 9.62 5.36
C LEU A 259 0.10 10.95 5.64
N ASP A 260 -1.19 10.91 6.01
CA ASP A 260 -1.98 12.09 6.47
C ASP A 260 -2.41 11.88 7.93
N LEU A 261 -1.55 12.30 8.87
CA LEU A 261 -1.83 12.18 10.29
C LEU A 261 -2.44 13.45 10.82
N ARG A 262 -3.60 13.36 11.45
CA ARG A 262 -4.28 14.50 12.07
C ARG A 262 -4.66 14.19 13.51
N ARG A 263 -4.51 15.19 14.38
CA ARG A 263 -4.97 15.08 15.77
C ARG A 263 -5.41 16.43 16.30
N SER A 264 -6.59 16.45 16.91
CA SER A 264 -7.06 17.56 17.74
C SER A 264 -7.09 17.17 19.21
N GLY A 265 -7.09 18.17 20.09
CA GLY A 265 -7.25 18.00 21.52
C GLY A 265 -6.90 19.25 22.31
N THR A 266 -6.87 19.12 23.63
CA THR A 266 -6.34 20.19 24.49
C THR A 266 -4.83 20.10 24.52
N ILE A 267 -4.18 21.19 24.11
CA ILE A 267 -2.76 21.42 24.23
C ILE A 267 -2.52 22.11 25.58
N ARG A 268 -1.66 21.52 26.42
CA ARG A 268 -1.22 22.12 27.68
C ARG A 268 0.01 22.98 27.45
N VAL A 269 -0.11 24.26 27.77
CA VAL A 269 0.96 25.26 27.57
C VAL A 269 1.85 25.36 28.81
N TRP A 270 1.27 25.24 30.01
CA TRP A 270 1.94 25.09 31.30
C TRP A 270 1.00 24.43 32.31
N ASP A 271 1.51 24.09 33.50
CA ASP A 271 0.77 23.51 34.62
C ASP A 271 -0.02 24.55 35.43
#